data_AF-A0A956WG36-F1
#
_entry.id   AF-A0A956WG36-F1
#
_cell.length_a   1.000
_cell.length_b   1.000
_cell.length_c   1.000
_cell.angle_alpha   90.00
_cell.angle_beta   90.00
_cell.angle_gamma   90.00
#
_symmetry.space_group_name_H-M   'P 1'
#
loop_
_entity.id
_entity.type
_entity.pdbx_description
1 polymer ?
#
loop_
_entity_poly.entity_id
_entity_poly.type
_entity_poly.pdbx_seq_one_letter_code
_entity_poly.pdbx_strand_id
1 'polypeptide(L)'
;MTRQRTYSITALAAALYVFLCWAFADGMFALDALWDSDAIAGSNIWTYVFIALIIIAGVYQARKLPDNGIAIQPTHDEALATPGQVDDPVWWKLLLGNVYFSLIWLPLRFFVGREWLSSGEGKVRGGDFTSGESLAGYWTNAVAVPEQGRPLISYGWYRDFLQYMLDREWYTWFADLVMWGEVLIGLGILVGALVGIAAFFGTVMNFSFQLAGTTSSNPVLFGLSVFLILAWKVAGYWGLDRYLLPLLGTPWHRGAIFEGDKGAPPTTPVVGGQLRTN
;
A
#
# COMPACT_ATOMS: atom_id res chain seq x y z
N MET A 1 19.81 -13.66 5.99
CA MET A 1 18.52 -14.24 6.43
C MET A 1 18.72 -15.64 6.94
N THR A 2 18.36 -15.90 8.19
CA THR A 2 18.32 -17.26 8.76
C THR A 2 16.87 -17.61 9.09
N ARG A 3 16.55 -18.89 9.28
CA ARG A 3 15.20 -19.32 9.69
C ARG A 3 14.75 -18.64 10.98
N GLN A 4 15.63 -18.60 11.98
CA GLN A 4 15.35 -17.97 13.28
C GLN A 4 15.00 -16.49 13.12
N ARG A 5 15.76 -15.73 12.33
CA ARG A 5 15.46 -14.30 12.06
C ARG A 5 14.11 -14.13 11.36
N THR A 6 13.78 -15.00 10.41
CA THR A 6 12.47 -14.98 9.73
C THR A 6 11.33 -15.21 10.71
N TYR A 7 11.45 -16.17 11.64
CA TYR A 7 10.45 -16.37 12.68
C TYR A 7 10.31 -15.15 13.61
N SER A 8 11.42 -14.52 14.01
CA SER A 8 11.38 -13.28 14.79
C SER A 8 10.67 -12.14 14.04
N ILE A 9 10.96 -11.96 12.76
CA ILE A 9 10.28 -10.96 11.91
C ILE A 9 8.79 -11.28 11.78
N THR A 10 8.43 -12.56 11.66
CA THR A 10 7.03 -13.01 11.58
C THR A 10 6.27 -12.70 12.87
N ALA A 11 6.88 -12.99 14.02
CA ALA A 11 6.30 -12.66 15.32
C ALA A 11 6.12 -11.15 15.50
N LEU A 12 7.13 -10.36 15.10
CA LEU A 12 7.06 -8.90 15.12
C LEU A 12 5.95 -8.38 14.20
N ALA A 13 5.81 -8.94 12.99
CA ALA A 13 4.77 -8.56 12.06
C ALA A 13 3.37 -8.87 12.62
N ALA A 14 3.15 -10.07 13.17
CA ALA A 14 1.87 -10.42 13.79
C ALA A 14 1.56 -9.50 14.98
N ALA A 15 2.54 -9.21 15.84
CA ALA A 15 2.39 -8.29 16.96
C ALA A 15 2.09 -6.86 16.50
N LEU A 16 2.74 -6.39 15.43
CA LEU A 16 2.48 -5.09 14.83
C LEU A 16 1.04 -5.00 14.29
N TYR A 17 0.56 -6.04 13.62
CA TYR A 17 -0.82 -6.08 13.12
C TYR A 17 -1.83 -6.03 14.27
N VAL A 18 -1.58 -6.80 15.33
CA VAL A 18 -2.41 -6.79 16.54
C VAL A 18 -2.42 -5.40 17.18
N PHE A 19 -1.26 -4.77 17.29
CA PHE A 19 -1.13 -3.41 17.82
C PHE A 19 -1.90 -2.40 16.98
N LEU A 20 -1.79 -2.45 15.63
CA LEU A 20 -2.53 -1.54 14.75
C LEU A 20 -4.04 -1.69 14.94
N CYS A 21 -4.55 -2.92 15.02
CA CYS A 21 -5.96 -3.15 15.28
C CYS A 21 -6.37 -2.65 16.66
N TRP A 22 -5.61 -2.97 17.71
CA TRP A 22 -5.93 -2.54 19.08
C TRP A 22 -5.88 -1.02 19.25
N ALA A 23 -4.93 -0.34 18.62
CA ALA A 23 -4.72 1.10 18.80
C ALA A 23 -5.66 1.96 17.96
N PHE A 24 -6.12 1.46 16.81
CA PHE A 24 -6.80 2.28 15.80
C PHE A 24 -8.10 1.68 15.26
N ALA A 25 -8.51 0.48 15.70
CA ALA A 25 -9.76 -0.16 15.28
C ALA A 25 -10.47 -0.81 16.48
N ASP A 26 -11.47 -0.10 17.00
CA ASP A 26 -12.21 -0.52 18.19
C ASP A 26 -12.99 -1.83 17.96
N GLY A 27 -13.02 -2.70 18.97
CA GLY A 27 -13.85 -3.91 18.96
C GLY A 27 -13.39 -5.04 18.02
N MET A 28 -12.28 -4.87 17.30
CA MET A 28 -11.85 -5.82 16.26
C MET A 28 -11.48 -7.24 16.74
N PHE A 29 -11.33 -7.42 18.05
CA PHE A 29 -11.03 -8.71 18.69
C PHE A 29 -12.26 -9.32 19.40
N ALA A 30 -13.44 -8.73 19.25
CA ALA A 30 -14.66 -9.29 19.83
C ALA A 30 -15.02 -10.62 19.13
N LEU A 31 -15.33 -11.65 19.91
CA LEU A 31 -15.61 -13.01 19.43
C LEU A 31 -17.10 -13.30 19.25
N ASP A 32 -17.96 -12.44 19.77
CA ASP A 32 -19.42 -12.51 19.70
C ASP A 32 -19.98 -11.99 18.37
N ALA A 33 -19.21 -11.16 17.66
CA ALA A 33 -19.59 -10.58 16.36
C ALA A 33 -18.53 -10.85 15.28
N LEU A 34 -18.19 -12.13 15.05
CA LEU A 34 -17.17 -12.50 14.05
C LEU A 34 -17.56 -12.14 12.62
N TRP A 35 -18.84 -12.24 12.28
CA TRP A 35 -19.35 -12.02 10.94
C TRP A 35 -20.50 -11.02 10.95
N ASP A 36 -20.42 -10.05 10.06
CA ASP A 36 -21.45 -9.06 9.79
C ASP A 36 -21.74 -9.05 8.28
N SER A 37 -22.98 -9.39 7.90
CA SER A 37 -23.41 -9.41 6.49
C SER A 37 -23.59 -8.01 5.90
N ASP A 38 -23.80 -7.01 6.76
CA ASP A 38 -24.02 -5.62 6.37
C ASP A 38 -22.68 -4.87 6.25
N ALA A 39 -21.64 -5.35 6.93
CA ALA A 39 -20.26 -4.87 6.86
C ALA A 39 -19.24 -6.01 6.70
N ILE A 40 -19.21 -6.64 5.52
CA ILE A 40 -18.38 -7.84 5.29
C ILE A 40 -16.89 -7.53 5.48
N ALA A 41 -16.37 -6.46 4.89
CA ALA A 41 -14.97 -6.06 5.00
C ALA A 41 -14.61 -5.56 6.42
N GLY A 42 -15.60 -5.06 7.15
CA GLY A 42 -15.48 -4.64 8.55
C GLY A 42 -15.51 -5.80 9.56
N SER A 43 -15.97 -6.99 9.14
CA SER A 43 -16.17 -8.14 10.03
C SER A 43 -14.91 -8.56 10.81
N ASN A 44 -15.09 -8.89 12.09
CA ASN A 44 -13.98 -9.24 12.99
C ASN A 44 -13.21 -10.50 12.59
N ILE A 45 -13.84 -11.41 11.84
CA ILE A 45 -13.18 -12.61 11.33
C ILE A 45 -11.90 -12.28 10.56
N TRP A 46 -11.87 -11.15 9.84
CA TRP A 46 -10.73 -10.75 9.03
C TRP A 46 -9.48 -10.47 9.86
N THR A 47 -9.62 -9.95 11.09
CA THR A 47 -8.50 -9.77 12.02
C THR A 47 -7.75 -11.08 12.24
N TYR A 48 -8.50 -12.15 12.52
CA TYR A 48 -7.93 -13.47 12.77
C TYR A 48 -7.35 -14.11 11.50
N VAL A 49 -8.04 -13.95 10.37
CA VAL A 49 -7.57 -14.41 9.07
C VAL A 49 -6.25 -13.73 8.71
N PHE A 50 -6.13 -12.41 8.90
CA PHE A 50 -4.91 -11.67 8.59
C PHE A 50 -3.74 -12.04 9.51
N ILE A 51 -3.98 -12.26 10.81
CA ILE A 51 -2.97 -12.83 11.71
C ILE A 51 -2.49 -14.20 11.21
N ALA A 52 -3.43 -15.10 10.87
CA ALA A 52 -3.10 -16.42 10.36
C ALA A 52 -2.30 -16.34 9.05
N LEU A 53 -2.68 -15.47 8.12
CA LEU A 53 -1.97 -15.26 6.86
C LEU A 53 -0.54 -14.73 7.07
N ILE A 54 -0.33 -13.80 8.01
CA ILE A 54 1.02 -13.32 8.37
C ILE A 54 1.88 -14.49 8.87
N ILE A 55 1.34 -15.30 9.78
CA ILE A 55 2.05 -16.45 10.37
C ILE A 55 2.37 -17.49 9.29
N ILE A 56 1.39 -17.84 8.46
CA ILE A 56 1.55 -18.83 7.37
C ILE A 56 2.62 -18.35 6.38
N ALA A 57 2.57 -17.09 5.94
CA ALA A 57 3.57 -16.50 5.05
C ALA A 57 4.98 -16.57 5.67
N GLY A 58 5.10 -16.19 6.94
CA GLY A 58 6.38 -16.22 7.66
C GLY A 58 6.97 -17.62 7.81
N VAL A 59 6.14 -18.59 8.19
CA VAL A 59 6.53 -20.00 8.28
C VAL A 59 6.94 -20.55 6.91
N TYR A 60 6.18 -20.24 5.86
CA TYR A 60 6.53 -20.63 4.49
C TYR A 60 7.89 -20.04 4.07
N GLN A 61 8.12 -18.75 4.34
CA GLN A 61 9.39 -18.09 4.04
C GLN A 61 10.56 -18.78 4.76
N ALA A 62 10.39 -19.07 6.05
CA ALA A 62 11.42 -19.71 6.86
C ALA A 62 11.74 -21.12 6.36
N ARG A 63 10.73 -21.89 5.97
CA ARG A 63 10.91 -23.26 5.43
C ARG A 63 11.64 -23.28 4.09
N LYS A 64 11.54 -22.23 3.29
CA LYS A 64 12.28 -22.11 2.01
C LYS A 64 13.72 -21.68 2.17
N LEU A 65 14.15 -21.26 3.36
CA LEU A 65 15.55 -20.89 3.58
C LEU A 65 16.42 -22.14 3.79
N PRO A 66 17.64 -22.17 3.22
CA PRO A 66 18.61 -23.21 3.49
C PRO A 66 19.06 -23.16 4.97
N ASP A 67 19.57 -24.29 5.49
CA ASP A 67 19.90 -24.42 6.92
C ASP A 67 20.96 -23.42 7.39
N ASN A 68 21.94 -23.11 6.54
CA ASN A 68 22.98 -22.10 6.77
C ASN A 68 22.49 -20.65 6.55
N GLY A 69 21.28 -20.46 6.01
CA GLY A 69 20.73 -19.16 5.66
C GLY A 69 21.36 -18.54 4.41
N ILE A 70 20.97 -17.30 4.11
CA ILE A 70 21.38 -16.55 2.92
C ILE A 70 22.05 -15.26 3.39
N ALA A 71 23.25 -14.94 2.89
CA ALA A 71 23.85 -13.64 3.15
C ALA A 71 22.99 -12.53 2.51
N ILE A 72 22.53 -11.57 3.32
CA ILE A 72 21.87 -10.36 2.81
C ILE A 72 22.89 -9.25 2.93
N GLN A 73 23.24 -8.64 1.79
CA GLN A 73 24.04 -7.42 1.75
C GLN A 73 23.22 -6.32 1.07
N PRO A 74 23.23 -5.09 1.61
CA PRO A 74 22.68 -3.95 0.89
C PRO A 74 23.52 -3.69 -0.36
N THR A 75 22.89 -3.26 -1.45
CA THR A 75 23.63 -2.71 -2.58
C THR A 75 24.32 -1.41 -2.15
N HIS A 76 25.64 -1.40 -2.17
CA HIS A 76 26.49 -0.24 -2.01
C HIS A 76 27.31 -0.09 -3.28
N ASP A 77 27.16 1.03 -3.97
CA ASP A 77 27.86 1.27 -5.23
C ASP A 77 28.76 2.50 -5.06
N GLU A 78 29.99 2.27 -4.58
CA GLU A 78 30.98 3.32 -4.32
C GLU A 78 31.31 4.12 -5.60
N ALA A 79 31.15 3.48 -6.76
CA ALA A 79 31.39 4.11 -8.06
C ALA A 79 30.38 5.21 -8.42
N LEU A 80 29.23 5.26 -7.73
CA LEU A 80 28.16 6.24 -7.95
C LEU A 80 28.08 7.32 -6.86
N ALA A 81 29.01 7.30 -5.88
CA ALA A 81 28.99 8.23 -4.76
C ALA A 81 29.39 9.65 -5.22
N THR A 82 28.41 10.56 -5.26
CA THR A 82 28.66 11.98 -5.57
C THR A 82 29.27 12.66 -4.33
N PRO A 83 30.35 13.47 -4.46
CA PRO A 83 30.91 14.20 -3.33
C PRO A 83 29.86 15.05 -2.60
N GLY A 84 29.71 14.84 -1.28
CA GLY A 84 28.71 15.51 -0.43
C GLY A 84 27.37 14.77 -0.28
N GLN A 85 27.15 13.69 -1.02
CA GLN A 85 25.96 12.84 -0.85
C GLN A 85 26.11 11.92 0.36
N VAL A 86 25.09 11.87 1.22
CA VAL A 86 25.02 10.93 2.35
C VAL A 86 24.30 9.66 1.89
N ASP A 87 24.89 8.52 2.21
CA ASP A 87 24.29 7.22 1.90
C ASP A 87 23.17 6.84 2.87
N ASP A 88 22.17 6.11 2.38
CA ASP A 88 21.05 5.64 3.21
C ASP A 88 21.53 4.61 4.24
N PRO A 89 20.96 4.59 5.46
CA PRO A 89 21.24 3.56 6.44
C PRO A 89 20.99 2.16 5.87
N VAL A 90 21.89 1.21 6.17
CA VAL A 90 21.81 -0.18 5.68
C VAL A 90 20.45 -0.82 5.92
N TRP A 91 19.90 -0.66 7.12
CA TRP A 91 18.61 -1.24 7.48
C TRP A 91 17.45 -0.68 6.65
N TRP A 92 17.53 0.59 6.23
CA TRP A 92 16.51 1.23 5.38
C TRP A 92 16.53 0.66 3.97
N LYS A 93 17.73 0.52 3.38
CA LYS A 93 17.92 -0.14 2.08
C LYS A 93 17.37 -1.57 2.07
N LEU A 94 17.60 -2.31 3.16
CA LEU A 94 17.10 -3.67 3.30
C LEU A 94 15.58 -3.71 3.49
N LEU A 95 15.03 -2.82 4.31
CA LEU A 95 13.60 -2.77 4.62
C LEU A 95 12.76 -2.44 3.37
N LEU A 96 13.24 -1.52 2.50
CA LEU A 96 12.53 -1.10 1.29
C LEU A 96 12.90 -1.89 0.03
N GLY A 97 14.09 -2.50 0.00
CA GLY A 97 14.66 -3.09 -1.22
C GLY A 97 14.79 -4.61 -1.20
N ASN A 98 14.68 -5.27 -0.03
CA ASN A 98 14.91 -6.71 0.07
C ASN A 98 13.62 -7.49 0.41
N VAL A 99 13.26 -8.42 -0.46
CA VAL A 99 12.02 -9.22 -0.35
C VAL A 99 11.94 -10.07 0.93
N TYR A 100 13.04 -10.38 1.60
CA TYR A 100 13.00 -11.11 2.88
C TYR A 100 12.37 -10.29 4.01
N PHE A 101 12.33 -8.96 3.89
CA PHE A 101 11.67 -8.04 4.81
C PHE A 101 10.23 -7.73 4.43
N SER A 102 9.71 -8.30 3.32
CA SER A 102 8.32 -8.12 2.88
C SER A 102 7.27 -8.47 3.94
N LEU A 103 7.58 -9.38 4.87
CA LEU A 103 6.70 -9.77 5.98
C LEU A 103 6.34 -8.59 6.90
N ILE A 104 7.22 -7.60 7.06
CA ILE A 104 6.98 -6.41 7.90
C ILE A 104 5.88 -5.51 7.29
N TRP A 105 5.69 -5.60 5.98
CA TRP A 105 4.72 -4.80 5.24
C TRP A 105 3.32 -5.40 5.20
N LEU A 106 3.18 -6.70 5.47
CA LEU A 106 1.88 -7.38 5.53
C LEU A 106 0.92 -6.78 6.57
N PRO A 107 1.33 -6.51 7.82
CA PRO A 107 0.50 -5.82 8.81
C PRO A 107 -0.07 -4.50 8.31
N LEU A 108 0.79 -3.66 7.72
CA LEU A 108 0.39 -2.36 7.20
C LEU A 108 -0.58 -2.51 6.04
N ARG A 109 -0.33 -3.45 5.12
CA ARG A 109 -1.23 -3.73 3.99
C ARG A 109 -2.58 -4.22 4.46
N PHE A 110 -2.63 -5.18 5.36
CA PHE A 110 -3.89 -5.73 5.85
C PHE A 110 -4.70 -4.71 6.63
N PHE A 111 -4.04 -3.89 7.45
CA PHE A 111 -4.70 -2.80 8.16
C PHE A 111 -5.24 -1.75 7.17
N VAL A 112 -4.36 -1.12 6.38
CA VAL A 112 -4.73 -0.03 5.47
C VAL A 112 -5.72 -0.50 4.40
N GLY A 113 -5.48 -1.66 3.79
CA GLY A 113 -6.33 -2.21 2.73
C GLY A 113 -7.74 -2.52 3.23
N ARG A 114 -7.86 -3.03 4.47
CA ARG A 114 -9.16 -3.30 5.09
C ARG A 114 -9.93 -2.01 5.40
N GLU A 115 -9.28 -0.99 5.95
CA GLU A 115 -9.95 0.29 6.24
C GLU A 115 -10.51 0.94 4.97
N TRP A 116 -9.73 0.96 3.88
CA TRP A 116 -10.21 1.44 2.57
C TRP A 116 -11.36 0.60 2.04
N LEU A 117 -11.24 -0.73 2.11
CA LEU A 117 -12.27 -1.63 1.60
C LEU A 117 -13.57 -1.53 2.40
N SER A 118 -13.48 -1.40 3.73
CA SER A 118 -14.63 -1.23 4.62
C SER A 118 -15.33 0.11 4.37
N SER A 119 -14.57 1.19 4.17
CA SER A 119 -15.13 2.50 3.83
C SER A 119 -15.82 2.48 2.46
N GLY A 120 -15.19 1.86 1.46
CA GLY A 120 -15.75 1.73 0.11
C GLY A 120 -16.99 0.85 0.07
N GLU A 121 -16.96 -0.30 0.77
CA GLU A 121 -18.11 -1.20 0.88
C GLU A 121 -19.33 -0.49 1.49
N GLY A 122 -19.13 0.27 2.57
CA GLY A 122 -20.21 1.03 3.20
C GLY A 122 -20.88 2.00 2.22
N LYS A 123 -20.10 2.63 1.33
CA LYS A 123 -20.63 3.51 0.28
C LYS A 123 -21.39 2.76 -0.81
N VAL A 124 -20.87 1.60 -1.24
CA VAL A 124 -21.51 0.75 -2.26
C VAL A 124 -22.84 0.19 -1.76
N ARG A 125 -22.93 -0.19 -0.48
CA ARG A 125 -24.13 -0.79 0.10
C ARG A 125 -25.16 0.24 0.58
N GLY A 126 -24.71 1.42 0.99
CA GLY A 126 -25.55 2.45 1.61
C GLY A 126 -26.53 3.17 0.68
N GLY A 127 -26.43 2.99 -0.65
CA GLY A 127 -27.36 3.53 -1.65
C GLY A 127 -27.25 5.05 -1.89
N ASP A 128 -27.19 5.85 -0.83
CA ASP A 128 -27.21 7.32 -0.90
C ASP A 128 -25.95 7.88 -1.58
N PHE A 129 -24.81 7.19 -1.48
CA PHE A 129 -23.57 7.63 -2.11
C PHE A 129 -23.62 7.53 -3.64
N THR A 130 -24.32 6.52 -4.18
CA THR A 130 -24.47 6.32 -5.63
C THR A 130 -25.33 7.41 -6.28
N SER A 131 -26.21 8.07 -5.53
CA SER A 131 -26.98 9.22 -6.01
C SER A 131 -26.16 10.53 -6.09
N GLY A 132 -24.99 10.56 -5.45
CA GLY A 132 -24.17 11.76 -5.29
C GLY A 132 -24.65 12.72 -4.20
N GLU A 133 -25.84 12.53 -3.62
CA GLU A 133 -26.42 13.42 -2.61
C GLU A 133 -25.56 13.50 -1.33
N SER A 134 -25.05 12.36 -0.85
CA SER A 134 -24.16 12.35 0.31
C SER A 134 -22.89 13.17 0.06
N LEU A 135 -22.34 13.10 -1.16
CA LEU A 135 -21.15 13.85 -1.54
C LEU A 135 -21.46 15.35 -1.72
N ALA A 136 -22.62 15.69 -2.30
CA ALA A 136 -23.09 17.06 -2.42
C ALA A 136 -23.25 17.72 -1.04
N GLY A 137 -23.88 17.01 -0.10
CA GLY A 137 -24.02 17.45 1.28
C GLY A 137 -22.67 17.61 1.98
N TYR A 138 -21.76 16.66 1.79
CA TYR A 138 -20.40 16.75 2.31
C TYR A 138 -19.65 17.98 1.79
N TRP A 139 -19.68 18.23 0.48
CA TRP A 139 -19.05 19.42 -0.12
C TRP A 139 -19.70 20.71 0.33
N THR A 140 -21.03 20.77 0.38
CA THR A 140 -21.79 21.95 0.85
C THR A 140 -21.38 22.34 2.27
N ASN A 141 -21.25 21.35 3.16
CA ASN A 141 -20.77 21.58 4.52
C ASN A 141 -19.29 22.02 4.54
N ALA A 142 -18.44 21.43 3.72
CA ALA A 142 -17.01 21.75 3.68
C ALA A 142 -16.73 23.19 3.21
N VAL A 143 -17.47 23.68 2.20
CA VAL A 143 -17.32 25.02 1.63
C VAL A 143 -18.03 26.11 2.42
N ALA A 144 -18.83 25.75 3.43
CA ALA A 144 -19.50 26.71 4.30
C ALA A 144 -18.47 27.59 5.06
N VAL A 145 -18.78 28.89 5.15
CA VAL A 145 -18.02 29.88 5.92
C VAL A 145 -18.90 30.31 7.09
N PRO A 146 -18.60 29.87 8.32
CA PRO A 146 -19.42 30.23 9.48
C PRO A 146 -19.24 31.72 9.81
N GLU A 147 -20.33 32.37 10.26
CA GLU A 147 -20.29 33.78 10.71
C GLU A 147 -19.35 33.97 11.92
N GLN A 148 -19.22 32.92 12.75
CA GLN A 148 -18.32 32.88 13.91
C GLN A 148 -17.55 31.56 13.90
N GLY A 149 -16.23 31.63 14.07
CA GLY A 149 -15.33 30.47 14.06
C GLY A 149 -14.43 30.41 12.84
N ARG A 150 -13.73 29.28 12.67
CA ARG A 150 -12.85 29.05 11.52
C ARG A 150 -13.58 28.19 10.49
N PRO A 151 -13.48 28.52 9.20
CA PRO A 151 -13.99 27.64 8.16
C PRO A 151 -13.31 26.26 8.18
N LEU A 152 -14.03 25.20 7.80
CA LEU A 152 -13.48 23.82 7.79
C LEU A 152 -12.25 23.71 6.88
N ILE A 153 -12.36 24.20 5.64
CA ILE A 153 -11.23 24.31 4.72
C ILE A 153 -10.39 25.55 5.07
N SER A 154 -9.17 25.32 5.54
CA SER A 154 -8.23 26.40 5.87
C SER A 154 -7.61 27.08 4.63
N TYR A 155 -7.52 26.36 3.51
CA TYR A 155 -6.87 26.85 2.29
C TYR A 155 -7.88 27.40 1.29
N GLY A 156 -7.88 28.71 1.03
CA GLY A 156 -8.85 29.38 0.15
C GLY A 156 -8.94 28.77 -1.25
N TRP A 157 -7.80 28.48 -1.88
CA TRP A 157 -7.78 27.87 -3.22
C TRP A 157 -8.49 26.51 -3.29
N TYR A 158 -8.44 25.72 -2.21
CA TYR A 158 -9.08 24.41 -2.16
C TYR A 158 -10.58 24.54 -1.95
N ARG A 159 -11.01 25.54 -1.17
CA ARG A 159 -12.43 25.89 -1.02
C ARG A 159 -13.00 26.34 -2.36
N ASP A 160 -12.31 27.24 -3.06
CA ASP A 160 -12.75 27.73 -4.37
C ASP A 160 -12.85 26.58 -5.39
N PHE A 161 -11.90 25.65 -5.36
CA PHE A 161 -11.94 24.43 -6.17
C PHE A 161 -13.16 23.55 -5.84
N LEU A 162 -13.42 23.25 -4.57
CA LEU A 162 -14.60 22.45 -4.19
C LEU A 162 -15.91 23.18 -4.50
N GLN A 163 -15.98 24.50 -4.29
CA GLN A 163 -17.14 25.31 -4.65
C GLN A 163 -17.39 25.24 -6.15
N TYR A 164 -16.34 25.36 -6.97
CA TYR A 164 -16.44 25.21 -8.42
C TYR A 164 -16.98 23.82 -8.83
N MET A 165 -16.52 22.74 -8.18
CA MET A 165 -17.05 21.39 -8.44
C MET A 165 -18.52 21.25 -8.02
N LEU A 166 -18.90 21.86 -6.90
CA LEU A 166 -20.26 21.86 -6.37
C LEU A 166 -21.22 22.62 -7.29
N ASP A 167 -20.84 23.82 -7.74
CA ASP A 167 -21.63 24.66 -8.65
C ASP A 167 -21.85 24.01 -10.03
N ARG A 168 -20.97 23.08 -10.40
CA ARG A 168 -21.06 22.30 -11.65
C ARG A 168 -21.74 20.95 -11.48
N GLU A 169 -22.23 20.65 -10.28
CA GLU A 169 -22.90 19.40 -9.94
C GLU A 169 -22.03 18.15 -10.21
N TRP A 170 -20.71 18.27 -10.11
CA TRP A 170 -19.80 17.16 -10.39
C TRP A 170 -19.90 16.02 -9.38
N TYR A 171 -20.53 16.26 -8.22
CA TYR A 171 -20.82 15.22 -7.23
C TYR A 171 -21.63 14.05 -7.82
N THR A 172 -22.40 14.28 -8.89
CA THR A 172 -23.22 13.27 -9.58
C THR A 172 -22.42 12.12 -10.19
N TRP A 173 -21.20 12.38 -10.68
CA TRP A 173 -20.31 11.34 -11.24
C TRP A 173 -19.05 11.13 -10.40
N PHE A 174 -18.63 12.15 -9.64
CA PHE A 174 -17.45 12.07 -8.79
C PHE A 174 -17.69 11.16 -7.59
N ALA A 175 -18.94 11.02 -7.13
CA ALA A 175 -19.29 10.07 -6.09
C ALA A 175 -18.95 8.63 -6.52
N ASP A 176 -19.32 8.21 -7.73
CA ASP A 176 -18.94 6.88 -8.23
C ASP A 176 -17.43 6.68 -8.28
N LEU A 177 -16.68 7.72 -8.70
CA LEU A 177 -15.22 7.68 -8.73
C LEU A 177 -14.64 7.49 -7.33
N VAL A 178 -15.12 8.23 -6.33
CA VAL A 178 -14.67 8.09 -4.95
C VAL A 178 -15.01 6.70 -4.42
N MET A 179 -16.26 6.26 -4.57
CA MET A 179 -16.75 4.97 -4.09
C MET A 179 -15.94 3.79 -4.65
N TRP A 180 -15.82 3.70 -5.97
CA TRP A 180 -15.04 2.63 -6.60
C TRP A 180 -13.55 2.80 -6.37
N GLY A 181 -13.06 4.04 -6.27
CA GLY A 181 -11.70 4.34 -5.90
C GLY A 181 -11.32 3.71 -4.54
N GLU A 182 -12.14 3.93 -3.51
CA GLU A 182 -11.92 3.35 -2.17
C GLU A 182 -11.87 1.83 -2.21
N VAL A 183 -12.81 1.20 -2.92
CA VAL A 183 -12.86 -0.26 -3.09
C VAL A 183 -11.60 -0.77 -3.82
N LEU A 184 -11.21 -0.15 -4.94
CA LEU A 184 -10.06 -0.58 -5.73
C LEU A 184 -8.74 -0.35 -5.00
N ILE A 185 -8.62 0.74 -4.24
CA ILE A 185 -7.46 0.99 -3.37
C ILE A 185 -7.38 -0.09 -2.30
N GLY A 186 -8.48 -0.37 -1.60
CA GLY A 186 -8.56 -1.41 -0.58
C GLY A 186 -8.18 -2.78 -1.12
N LEU A 187 -8.78 -3.21 -2.24
CA LEU A 187 -8.48 -4.48 -2.90
C LEU A 187 -7.04 -4.56 -3.40
N GLY A 188 -6.53 -3.50 -4.06
CA GLY A 188 -5.17 -3.45 -4.57
C GLY A 188 -4.13 -3.61 -3.47
N ILE A 189 -4.30 -2.90 -2.35
CA ILE A 189 -3.43 -3.02 -1.18
C ILE A 189 -3.55 -4.41 -0.54
N LEU A 190 -4.78 -4.92 -0.36
CA LEU A 190 -5.03 -6.15 0.37
C LEU A 190 -4.50 -7.37 -0.38
N VAL A 191 -4.86 -7.53 -1.65
CA VAL A 191 -4.39 -8.63 -2.51
C VAL A 191 -2.92 -8.45 -2.90
N GLY A 192 -2.42 -7.22 -2.84
CA GLY A 192 -1.04 -6.90 -3.18
C GLY A 192 -0.84 -6.74 -4.67
N ALA A 193 -1.81 -6.12 -5.34
CA ALA A 193 -1.76 -5.74 -6.74
C ALA A 193 -1.56 -4.23 -6.86
N LEU A 194 -0.41 -3.86 -7.41
CA LEU A 194 0.07 -2.50 -7.59
C LEU A 194 0.05 -1.71 -6.28
N VAL A 195 0.58 -2.29 -5.19
CA VAL A 195 0.48 -1.73 -3.82
C VAL A 195 0.96 -0.28 -3.76
N GLY A 196 2.09 0.04 -4.39
CA GLY A 196 2.61 1.41 -4.41
C GLY A 196 1.67 2.39 -5.10
N ILE A 197 1.02 1.99 -6.19
CA ILE A 197 0.08 2.83 -6.94
C ILE A 197 -1.24 2.97 -6.16
N ALA A 198 -1.78 1.87 -5.62
CA ALA A 198 -2.98 1.88 -4.80
C ALA A 198 -2.79 2.76 -3.56
N ALA A 199 -1.66 2.63 -2.85
CA ALA A 199 -1.31 3.47 -1.71
C ALA A 199 -1.12 4.95 -2.09
N PHE A 200 -0.57 5.23 -3.28
CA PHE A 200 -0.49 6.60 -3.79
C PHE A 200 -1.86 7.24 -3.96
N PHE A 201 -2.79 6.60 -4.70
CA PHE A 201 -4.14 7.13 -4.87
C PHE A 201 -4.91 7.21 -3.55
N GLY A 202 -4.73 6.22 -2.67
CA GLY A 202 -5.22 6.29 -1.29
C GLY A 202 -4.73 7.54 -0.58
N THR A 203 -3.42 7.81 -0.63
CA THR A 203 -2.82 8.99 0.01
C THR A 203 -3.35 10.30 -0.56
N VAL A 204 -3.54 10.40 -1.88
CA VAL A 204 -4.12 11.59 -2.55
C VAL A 204 -5.58 11.81 -2.15
N MET A 205 -6.39 10.77 -2.12
CA MET A 205 -7.79 10.84 -1.75
C MET A 205 -7.94 11.21 -0.26
N ASN A 206 -7.15 10.55 0.58
CA ASN A 206 -7.07 10.78 2.02
C ASN A 206 -6.64 12.23 2.35
N PHE A 207 -5.63 12.75 1.66
CA PHE A 207 -5.22 14.15 1.73
C PHE A 207 -6.35 15.11 1.34
N SER A 208 -7.08 14.80 0.26
CA SER A 208 -8.23 15.60 -0.17
C SER A 208 -9.32 15.67 0.91
N PHE A 209 -9.66 14.54 1.56
CA PHE A 209 -10.63 14.53 2.66
C PHE A 209 -10.18 15.35 3.87
N GLN A 210 -8.89 15.33 4.20
CA GLN A 210 -8.33 16.14 5.29
C GLN A 210 -8.41 17.64 4.96
N LEU A 211 -8.10 18.04 3.71
CA LEU A 211 -8.25 19.43 3.27
C LEU A 211 -9.71 19.90 3.34
N ALA A 212 -10.68 19.00 3.08
CA ALA A 212 -12.11 19.25 3.21
C ALA A 212 -12.62 19.30 4.67
N GLY A 213 -11.75 19.06 5.67
CA GLY A 213 -12.06 19.19 7.09
C GLY A 213 -12.48 17.89 7.79
N THR A 214 -12.21 16.72 7.21
CA THR A 214 -12.49 15.42 7.85
C THR A 214 -11.37 14.99 8.79
N THR A 215 -11.66 14.90 10.09
CA THR A 215 -10.63 14.71 11.12
C THR A 215 -10.56 13.29 11.72
N SER A 216 -11.62 12.48 11.64
CA SER A 216 -11.81 11.40 12.64
C SER A 216 -10.97 10.11 12.49
N SER A 217 -10.38 9.77 11.34
CA SER A 217 -9.65 8.48 11.20
C SER A 217 -8.44 8.53 10.25
N ASN A 218 -8.02 9.73 9.89
CA ASN A 218 -7.40 9.99 8.60
C ASN A 218 -5.84 10.05 8.62
N PRO A 219 -5.17 10.60 9.66
CA PRO A 219 -3.70 10.73 9.66
C PRO A 219 -2.92 9.41 9.73
N VAL A 220 -3.48 8.39 10.38
CA VAL A 220 -2.83 7.07 10.49
C VAL A 220 -2.80 6.39 9.13
N LEU A 221 -3.94 6.35 8.44
CA LEU A 221 -4.03 5.80 7.08
C LEU A 221 -3.12 6.55 6.11
N PHE A 222 -3.05 7.88 6.22
CA PHE A 222 -2.11 8.69 5.46
C PHE A 222 -0.66 8.22 5.68
N GLY A 223 -0.21 8.23 6.94
CA GLY A 223 1.17 7.90 7.30
C GLY A 223 1.56 6.48 6.89
N LEU A 224 0.70 5.49 7.15
CA LEU A 224 0.95 4.11 6.76
C LEU A 224 0.97 3.94 5.24
N SER A 225 0.11 4.64 4.50
CA SER A 225 0.09 4.60 3.04
C SER A 225 1.37 5.19 2.45
N VAL A 226 1.92 6.27 3.02
CA VAL A 226 3.22 6.83 2.62
C VAL A 226 4.34 5.80 2.76
N PHE A 227 4.39 5.06 3.88
CA PHE A 227 5.38 3.99 4.02
C PHE A 227 5.18 2.86 2.99
N LEU A 228 3.94 2.51 2.65
CA LEU A 228 3.65 1.54 1.58
C LEU A 228 4.08 2.05 0.19
N ILE A 229 3.95 3.35 -0.09
CA ILE A 229 4.49 3.97 -1.31
C ILE A 229 6.00 3.82 -1.36
N LEU A 230 6.72 4.14 -0.27
CA LEU A 230 8.17 4.01 -0.22
C LEU A 230 8.62 2.55 -0.39
N ALA A 231 7.85 1.62 0.16
CA ALA A 231 8.11 0.19 0.13
C ALA A 231 7.55 -0.55 -1.10
N TRP A 232 7.11 0.18 -2.14
CA TRP A 232 6.38 -0.39 -3.28
C TRP A 232 7.06 -1.62 -3.92
N LYS A 233 8.40 -1.70 -3.89
CA LYS A 233 9.18 -2.81 -4.46
C LYS A 233 9.00 -4.12 -3.71
N VAL A 234 8.73 -4.07 -2.40
CA VAL A 234 8.73 -5.23 -1.50
C VAL A 234 7.40 -5.47 -0.83
N ALA A 235 6.58 -4.43 -0.65
CA ALA A 235 5.33 -4.50 0.11
C ALA A 235 4.33 -5.49 -0.53
N GLY A 236 4.27 -5.53 -1.85
CA GLY A 236 3.39 -6.44 -2.59
C GLY A 236 3.96 -7.85 -2.83
N TYR A 237 5.17 -8.18 -2.34
CA TYR A 237 5.82 -9.47 -2.62
C TYR A 237 4.99 -10.67 -2.14
N TRP A 238 4.36 -10.56 -0.97
CA TRP A 238 3.34 -11.50 -0.49
C TRP A 238 1.97 -11.09 -1.05
N GLY A 239 1.84 -11.19 -2.36
CA GLY A 239 0.69 -10.71 -3.13
C GLY A 239 0.92 -10.89 -4.62
N LEU A 240 0.14 -10.16 -5.43
CA LEU A 240 0.23 -10.23 -6.89
C LEU A 240 1.42 -9.47 -7.49
N ASP A 241 2.00 -8.49 -6.80
CA ASP A 241 3.12 -7.67 -7.30
C ASP A 241 4.37 -8.47 -7.60
N ARG A 242 4.55 -9.63 -6.94
CA ARG A 242 5.61 -10.58 -7.27
C ARG A 242 5.53 -11.05 -8.73
N TYR A 243 4.34 -11.07 -9.32
CA TYR A 243 4.10 -11.46 -10.71
C TYR A 243 3.82 -10.24 -11.59
N LEU A 244 3.05 -9.26 -11.10
CA LEU A 244 2.66 -8.08 -11.86
C LEU A 244 3.84 -7.14 -12.15
N LEU A 245 4.72 -6.88 -11.16
CA LEU A 245 5.84 -5.94 -11.36
C LEU A 245 6.85 -6.43 -12.41
N PRO A 246 7.29 -7.69 -12.43
CA PRO A 246 8.13 -8.20 -13.52
C PRO A 246 7.40 -8.23 -14.87
N LEU A 247 6.08 -8.47 -14.86
CA LEU A 247 5.28 -8.57 -16.07
C LEU A 247 5.10 -7.22 -16.76
N LEU A 248 4.69 -6.19 -16.00
CA LEU A 248 4.45 -4.82 -16.49
C LEU A 248 5.77 -4.05 -16.66
N GLY A 249 6.77 -4.34 -15.82
CA GLY A 249 8.03 -3.64 -15.76
C GLY A 249 7.95 -2.35 -14.94
N THR A 250 9.07 -1.62 -14.92
CA THR A 250 9.18 -0.29 -14.32
C THR A 250 9.45 0.74 -15.44
N PRO A 251 9.24 2.05 -15.21
CA PRO A 251 9.53 3.08 -16.22
C PRO A 251 10.95 3.03 -16.79
N TRP A 252 11.92 2.48 -16.04
CA TRP A 252 13.32 2.34 -16.42
C TRP A 252 13.71 0.93 -16.89
N HIS A 253 12.86 -0.09 -16.72
CA HIS A 253 13.09 -1.46 -17.22
C HIS A 253 11.77 -2.01 -17.78
N ARG A 254 11.73 -2.27 -19.09
CA ARG A 254 10.51 -2.77 -19.74
C ARG A 254 10.13 -4.14 -19.18
N GLY A 255 8.83 -4.35 -18.99
CA GLY A 255 8.29 -5.61 -18.49
C GLY A 255 8.35 -6.71 -19.53
N ALA A 256 8.30 -7.96 -19.05
CA ALA A 256 8.39 -9.15 -19.90
C ALA A 256 7.33 -9.18 -21.04
N ILE A 257 6.16 -8.56 -20.85
CA ILE A 257 5.11 -8.50 -21.89
C ILE A 257 5.43 -7.52 -23.03
N PHE A 258 6.29 -6.54 -22.76
CA PHE A 258 6.71 -5.52 -23.73
C PHE A 258 8.09 -5.83 -24.34
N GLU A 259 8.80 -6.82 -23.80
CA GLU A 259 10.10 -7.29 -24.31
C GLU A 259 10.00 -8.31 -25.44
N GLY A 260 8.78 -8.57 -25.96
CA GLY A 260 8.47 -9.49 -27.05
C GLY A 260 9.65 -9.86 -27.96
N ASP A 261 10.06 -11.13 -27.84
CA ASP A 261 10.84 -11.91 -28.81
C ASP A 261 12.10 -11.24 -29.40
N LYS A 262 12.85 -10.49 -28.59
CA LYS A 262 14.25 -10.20 -28.96
C LYS A 262 15.08 -11.42 -28.62
N GLY A 263 15.28 -12.25 -29.65
CA GLY A 263 16.03 -13.49 -29.64
C GLY A 263 17.30 -13.43 -28.80
N ALA A 264 17.61 -14.58 -28.20
CA ALA A 264 18.81 -14.81 -27.40
C ALA A 264 20.01 -14.03 -27.97
N PRO A 265 20.79 -13.33 -27.12
CA PRO A 265 22.03 -12.72 -27.59
C PRO A 265 22.85 -13.82 -28.27
N PRO A 266 23.44 -13.58 -29.47
CA PRO A 266 24.26 -14.59 -30.10
C PRO A 266 25.33 -15.01 -29.11
N THR A 267 25.29 -16.28 -28.70
CA THR A 267 26.36 -16.88 -27.90
C THR A 267 27.61 -16.81 -28.75
N THR A 268 28.45 -15.81 -28.55
CA THR A 268 29.80 -15.81 -29.09
C THR A 268 30.46 -17.06 -28.53
N PRO A 269 30.85 -18.05 -29.36
CA PRO A 269 31.60 -19.17 -28.85
C PRO A 269 32.95 -18.61 -28.41
N VAL A 270 33.26 -18.73 -27.12
CA VAL A 270 34.63 -18.56 -26.64
C VAL A 270 35.41 -19.74 -27.22
N VAL A 271 36.00 -19.54 -28.39
CA VAL A 271 37.03 -20.44 -28.91
C VAL A 271 38.30 -20.16 -28.12
N GLY A 272 38.79 -21.21 -27.47
CA GLY A 272 39.92 -21.22 -26.56
C GLY A 272 41.18 -20.58 -27.12
N GLY A 273 41.99 -20.07 -26.19
CA GLY A 273 43.20 -19.33 -26.50
C GLY A 273 44.29 -20.14 -27.18
N GLN A 274 45.26 -19.40 -27.72
CA GLN A 274 46.67 -19.78 -27.67
C GLN A 274 47.55 -18.53 -27.55
N LEU A 275 48.58 -18.69 -26.72
CA LEU A 275 49.73 -17.82 -26.50
C LEU A 275 50.44 -17.46 -27.82
N ARG A 276 51.04 -16.26 -27.88
CA ARG A 276 52.48 -16.12 -28.19
C ARG A 276 53.00 -14.70 -27.96
N THR A 277 54.22 -14.72 -27.42
CA THR A 277 55.18 -13.64 -27.19
C THR A 277 55.58 -12.91 -28.47
N ASN A 278 55.76 -11.59 -28.39
CA ASN A 278 57.05 -10.91 -28.42
C ASN A 278 56.84 -9.41 -28.18
#